data_AF-A0A954D0M2-F1
#
_entry.id   AF-A0A954D0M2-F1
#
_cell.length_a   1.000
_cell.length_b   1.000
_cell.length_c   1.000
_cell.angle_alpha   90.00
_cell.angle_beta   90.00
_cell.angle_gamma   90.00
#
_symmetry.space_group_name_H-M   'P 1'
#
loop_
_entity.id
_entity.type
_entity.pdbx_description
1 polymer ?
#
loop_
_entity_poly.entity_id
_entity_poly.type
_entity_poly.pdbx_seq_one_letter_code
_entity_poly.pdbx_strand_id
1 'polypeptide(L)'
;MERTLQQLATTERYEAQLARVERTTSQAAHASDKAKLSEADRDTKRKPYERDKLFHYLWKRRYRFPEYRALPVFRAADGWVARLCGYDRAHRDYGMLLAIPERLRVHADRLLAEATTEADALAALERDALAGDGSQELAEAAKAAARELGEVEERVAAQERSNQELVEQRAQFVAGEDPFSRQARAVLQRQIESEDVATLRSDAARTGSPEDDVVAAAVLDLRRRQTDLDQRLETARGDQDRALQALREVQRLRQRFRQSGFDANNSVFDADDGILGALGGLARGALMFGDAWSIVNRSQRFRRLHQRAPSNGAEIALNVLGGLLSTAASALGNSSGSFGGSPPSGGGFDWGGFGGSSGGGGGFSGGDSGGFTTTDSF
;
A
#
# COMPACT_ATOMS: atom_id res chain seq x y z
N MET A 1 58.21 3.70 -19.36
CA MET A 1 57.29 4.12 -18.28
C MET A 1 57.75 3.62 -16.91
N GLU A 2 57.72 2.33 -16.58
CA GLU A 2 58.22 1.87 -15.26
C GLU A 2 59.69 2.22 -15.02
N ARG A 3 60.58 1.99 -16.00
CA ARG A 3 62.01 2.31 -15.86
C ARG A 3 62.32 3.79 -15.65
N THR A 4 61.51 4.69 -16.24
CA THR A 4 61.68 6.14 -16.06
C THR A 4 61.14 6.62 -14.73
N LEU A 5 59.98 6.10 -14.30
CA LEU A 5 59.46 6.36 -12.96
C LEU A 5 60.38 5.79 -11.87
N GLN A 6 61.03 4.64 -12.11
CA GLN A 6 62.08 4.09 -11.23
C GLN A 6 63.34 4.98 -11.20
N GLN A 7 63.78 5.52 -12.34
CA GLN A 7 64.92 6.46 -12.37
C GLN A 7 64.59 7.80 -11.69
N LEU A 8 63.36 8.30 -11.78
CA LEU A 8 62.93 9.43 -10.98
C LEU A 8 62.74 9.10 -9.51
N ALA A 9 62.26 7.90 -9.17
CA ALA A 9 62.19 7.45 -7.79
C ALA A 9 63.57 7.45 -7.12
N THR A 10 64.65 7.16 -7.88
CA THR A 10 66.04 7.30 -7.38
C THR A 10 66.58 8.73 -7.35
N THR A 11 65.78 9.75 -7.72
CA THR A 11 66.20 11.16 -7.69
C THR A 11 65.75 11.79 -6.37
N GLU A 12 66.70 12.31 -5.58
CA GLU A 12 66.49 12.93 -4.26
C GLU A 12 65.36 14.00 -4.26
N ARG A 13 65.17 14.71 -5.37
CA ARG A 13 64.09 15.69 -5.57
C ARG A 13 62.69 15.05 -5.59
N TYR A 14 62.54 13.86 -6.16
CA TYR A 14 61.27 13.14 -6.23
C TYR A 14 60.90 12.55 -4.86
N GLU A 15 61.84 11.86 -4.20
CA GLU A 15 61.63 11.33 -2.84
C GLU A 15 61.26 12.46 -1.86
N ALA A 16 61.97 13.60 -1.94
CA ALA A 16 61.67 14.76 -1.12
C ALA A 16 60.27 15.36 -1.40
N GLN A 17 59.78 15.28 -2.64
CA GLN A 17 58.43 15.75 -3.02
C GLN A 17 57.35 14.75 -2.61
N LEU A 18 57.55 13.46 -2.85
CA LEU A 18 56.65 12.39 -2.42
C LEU A 18 56.46 12.42 -0.90
N ALA A 19 57.56 12.50 -0.15
CA ALA A 19 57.52 12.62 1.30
C ALA A 19 56.84 13.92 1.78
N ARG A 20 56.80 15.01 0.98
CA ARG A 20 56.01 16.21 1.29
C ARG A 20 54.53 15.94 1.09
N VAL A 21 54.13 15.36 -0.04
CA VAL A 21 52.75 14.98 -0.35
C VAL A 21 52.18 14.04 0.70
N GLU A 22 52.91 12.99 1.10
CA GLU A 22 52.48 12.07 2.17
C GLU A 22 52.27 12.80 3.51
N ARG A 23 53.18 13.71 3.88
CA ARG A 23 53.07 14.50 5.11
C ARG A 23 51.89 15.47 5.08
N THR A 24 51.69 16.22 3.99
CA THR A 24 50.60 17.20 3.89
C THR A 24 49.24 16.53 3.74
N THR A 25 49.13 15.45 2.95
CA THR A 25 47.89 14.66 2.83
C THR A 25 47.50 13.99 4.16
N SER A 26 48.45 13.37 4.88
CA SER A 26 48.20 12.83 6.22
C SER A 26 47.73 13.91 7.20
N GLN A 27 48.39 15.08 7.22
CA GLN A 27 47.98 16.20 8.06
C GLN A 27 46.59 16.74 7.68
N ALA A 28 46.29 16.88 6.39
CA ALA A 28 44.99 17.32 5.90
C ALA A 28 43.87 16.34 6.26
N ALA A 29 44.10 15.02 6.11
CA ALA A 29 43.17 13.98 6.51
C ALA A 29 42.88 14.03 8.02
N HIS A 30 43.93 14.03 8.85
CA HIS A 30 43.80 14.14 10.30
C HIS A 30 43.13 15.45 10.76
N ALA A 31 43.34 16.57 10.05
CA ALA A 31 42.67 17.83 10.34
C ALA A 31 41.19 17.79 9.93
N SER A 32 40.88 17.22 8.77
CA SER A 32 39.50 17.03 8.27
C SER A 32 38.68 16.17 9.22
N ASP A 33 39.24 15.06 9.69
CA ASP A 33 38.54 14.15 10.61
C ASP A 33 38.34 14.77 12.00
N LYS A 34 39.31 15.56 12.49
CA LYS A 34 39.13 16.38 13.71
C LYS A 34 38.04 17.44 13.53
N ALA A 35 37.95 18.08 12.37
CA ALA A 35 36.88 19.04 12.07
C ALA A 35 35.50 18.35 12.05
N LYS A 36 35.34 17.25 11.30
CA LYS A 36 34.12 16.44 11.25
C LYS A 36 33.67 15.97 12.64
N LEU A 37 34.60 15.44 13.44
CA LEU A 37 34.32 14.98 14.80
C LEU A 37 33.86 16.15 15.69
N SER A 38 34.52 17.30 15.61
CA SER A 38 34.15 18.49 16.39
C SER A 38 32.82 19.11 15.95
N GLU A 39 32.45 18.98 14.66
CA GLU A 39 31.13 19.38 14.15
C GLU A 39 30.02 18.43 14.63
N ALA A 40 30.24 17.11 14.61
CA ALA A 40 29.29 16.13 15.15
C ALA A 40 29.10 16.28 16.68
N ASP A 41 30.19 16.59 17.40
CA ASP A 41 30.18 16.90 18.83
C ASP A 41 29.40 18.20 19.11
N ARG A 42 29.62 19.28 18.34
CA ARG A 42 28.80 20.51 18.38
C ARG A 42 27.32 20.22 18.14
N ASP A 43 27.00 19.47 17.10
CA ASP A 43 25.64 19.16 16.68
C ASP A 43 24.88 18.31 17.73
N THR A 44 25.62 17.56 18.56
CA THR A 44 25.09 16.86 19.74
C THR A 44 24.97 17.80 20.95
N LYS A 45 26.04 18.53 21.28
CA LYS A 45 26.13 19.42 22.45
C LYS A 45 25.31 20.70 22.35
N ARG A 46 24.86 21.13 21.17
CA ARG A 46 23.97 22.30 21.01
C ARG A 46 22.54 22.03 21.49
N LYS A 47 22.04 20.79 21.33
CA LYS A 47 20.63 20.43 21.58
C LYS A 47 20.12 20.78 22.99
N PRO A 48 20.89 20.59 24.09
CA PRO A 48 20.46 21.02 25.43
C PRO A 48 20.28 22.53 25.56
N TYR A 49 21.15 23.33 24.94
CA TYR A 49 21.07 24.80 24.95
C TYR A 49 19.91 25.31 24.08
N GLU A 50 19.71 24.72 22.89
CA GLU A 50 18.59 25.08 21.99
C GLU A 50 17.22 24.73 22.58
N ARG A 51 17.15 23.68 23.43
CA ARG A 51 15.92 23.27 24.12
C ARG A 51 15.54 24.20 25.29
N ASP A 52 16.49 24.93 25.87
CA ASP A 52 16.19 25.95 26.88
C ASP A 52 15.65 27.22 26.19
N LYS A 53 14.34 27.43 26.33
CA LYS A 53 13.63 28.57 25.77
C LYS A 53 14.11 29.91 26.33
N LEU A 54 14.57 29.96 27.59
CA LEU A 54 15.04 31.20 28.23
C LEU A 54 16.45 31.56 27.75
N PHE A 55 17.36 30.57 27.68
CA PHE A 55 18.67 30.75 27.06
C PHE A 55 18.54 31.18 25.59
N HIS A 56 17.74 30.45 24.80
CA HIS A 56 17.57 30.72 23.37
C HIS A 56 16.88 32.06 23.09
N TYR A 57 15.97 32.51 23.97
CA TYR A 57 15.38 33.86 23.92
C TYR A 57 16.44 34.96 24.06
N LEU A 58 17.26 34.89 25.11
CA LEU A 58 18.33 35.87 25.35
C LEU A 58 19.39 35.84 24.25
N TRP A 59 19.73 34.64 23.75
CA TRP A 59 20.65 34.45 22.63
C TRP A 59 20.12 35.09 21.33
N LYS A 60 18.86 34.83 20.96
CA LYS A 60 18.19 35.45 19.81
C LYS A 60 18.11 36.97 19.92
N ARG A 61 17.89 37.50 21.13
CA ARG A 61 17.90 38.94 21.41
C ARG A 61 19.30 39.55 21.41
N ARG A 62 20.35 38.73 21.24
CA ARG A 62 21.78 39.09 21.30
C ARG A 62 22.16 39.73 22.65
N TYR A 63 21.53 39.30 23.75
CA TYR A 63 21.89 39.76 25.09
C TYR A 63 23.37 39.44 25.37
N ARG A 64 24.10 40.39 25.96
CA ARG A 64 25.58 40.43 26.14
C ARG A 64 26.44 40.69 24.88
N PHE A 65 25.88 40.77 23.68
CA PHE A 65 26.66 41.21 22.51
C PHE A 65 26.76 42.75 22.42
N PRO A 66 27.79 43.32 21.76
CA PRO A 66 27.93 44.77 21.56
C PRO A 66 26.74 45.42 20.85
N GLU A 67 26.05 44.67 19.99
CA GLU A 67 24.90 45.16 19.21
C GLU A 67 23.59 45.20 20.04
N TYR A 68 23.61 44.79 21.32
CA TYR A 68 22.42 44.69 22.17
C TYR A 68 21.79 46.06 22.49
N ARG A 69 20.67 46.36 21.82
CA ARG A 69 19.86 47.57 22.06
C ARG A 69 18.49 47.20 22.62
N ALA A 70 18.24 47.61 23.86
CA ALA A 70 16.94 47.47 24.53
C ALA A 70 16.73 48.61 25.54
N LEU A 71 15.47 48.98 25.77
CA LEU A 71 15.08 49.98 26.77
C LEU A 71 15.41 49.49 28.20
N PRO A 72 15.66 50.39 29.17
CA PRO A 72 16.12 50.02 30.52
C PRO A 72 15.25 48.98 31.24
N VAL A 73 13.92 49.06 31.09
CA VAL A 73 12.97 48.10 31.69
C VAL A 73 13.17 46.68 31.14
N PHE A 74 13.26 46.54 29.81
CA PHE A 74 13.54 45.24 29.19
C PHE A 74 14.94 44.73 29.49
N ARG A 75 15.93 45.63 29.62
CA ARG A 75 17.31 45.26 30.03
C ARG A 75 17.36 44.73 31.47
N ALA A 76 16.54 45.26 32.37
CA ALA A 76 16.42 44.74 33.74
C ALA A 76 15.73 43.37 33.79
N ALA A 77 14.64 43.20 33.02
CA ALA A 77 13.95 41.91 32.88
C ALA A 77 14.88 40.82 32.29
N ASP A 78 15.58 41.13 31.19
CA ASP A 78 16.54 40.21 30.57
C ASP A 78 17.71 39.88 31.52
N GLY A 79 18.15 40.84 32.34
CA GLY A 79 19.16 40.61 33.37
C GLY A 79 18.70 39.73 34.53
N TRP A 80 17.39 39.74 34.84
CA TRP A 80 16.80 38.81 35.81
C TRP A 80 16.68 37.39 35.21
N VAL A 81 16.19 37.27 33.98
CA VAL A 81 16.15 35.98 33.25
C VAL A 81 17.56 35.40 33.08
N ALA A 82 18.56 36.23 32.77
CA ALA A 82 19.96 35.83 32.60
C ALA A 82 20.57 35.24 33.88
N ARG A 83 20.18 35.75 35.06
CA ARG A 83 20.59 35.17 36.36
C ARG A 83 19.86 33.86 36.63
N LEU A 84 18.58 33.76 36.27
CA LEU A 84 17.74 32.58 36.50
C LEU A 84 18.22 31.35 35.69
N CYS A 85 18.67 31.53 34.45
CA CYS A 85 19.20 30.44 33.61
C CYS A 85 20.74 30.35 33.57
N GLY A 86 21.47 31.16 34.34
CA GLY A 86 22.94 31.12 34.37
C GLY A 86 23.61 31.56 33.05
N TYR A 87 22.96 32.46 32.30
CA TYR A 87 23.29 32.83 30.92
C TYR A 87 24.76 33.23 30.70
N ASP A 88 25.38 33.97 31.63
CA ASP A 88 26.76 34.47 31.46
C ASP A 88 27.84 33.36 31.40
N ARG A 89 27.53 32.14 31.86
CA ARG A 89 28.35 30.95 31.64
C ARG A 89 27.95 30.26 30.34
N ALA A 90 26.66 29.91 30.21
CA ALA A 90 26.13 29.21 29.04
C ALA A 90 26.43 29.93 27.71
N HIS A 91 26.41 31.26 27.67
CA HIS A 91 26.73 32.09 26.51
C HIS A 91 28.18 31.91 26.04
N ARG A 92 29.13 31.83 26.98
CA ARG A 92 30.55 31.62 26.66
C ARG A 92 30.81 30.20 26.19
N ASP A 93 30.26 29.23 26.92
CA ASP A 93 30.39 27.80 26.59
C ASP A 93 29.78 27.50 25.21
N TYR A 94 28.60 28.06 24.91
CA TYR A 94 27.91 27.92 23.61
C TYR A 94 28.62 28.68 22.48
N GLY A 95 29.12 29.90 22.73
CA GLY A 95 29.92 30.64 21.74
C GLY A 95 31.22 29.90 21.37
N MET A 96 31.89 29.30 22.35
CA MET A 96 33.07 28.45 22.16
C MET A 96 32.73 27.16 21.37
N LEU A 97 31.57 26.54 21.68
CA LEU A 97 31.07 25.36 20.98
C LEU A 97 30.77 25.62 19.49
N LEU A 98 30.34 26.82 19.13
CA LEU A 98 30.15 27.22 17.73
C LEU A 98 31.47 27.55 17.02
N ALA A 99 32.38 28.28 17.69
CA ALA A 99 33.58 28.83 17.06
C ALA A 99 34.74 27.83 16.91
N ILE A 100 34.84 26.78 17.76
CA ILE A 100 35.92 25.79 17.64
C ILE A 100 35.83 24.97 16.34
N PRO A 101 34.67 24.36 15.99
CA PRO A 101 34.56 23.56 14.77
C PRO A 101 34.76 24.41 13.50
N GLU A 102 34.28 25.65 13.49
CA GLU A 102 34.50 26.59 12.38
C GLU A 102 35.99 26.86 12.15
N ARG A 103 36.76 27.12 13.21
CA ARG A 103 38.23 27.31 13.12
C ARG A 103 38.96 26.04 12.70
N LEU A 104 38.52 24.87 13.18
CA LEU A 104 39.09 23.58 12.76
C LEU A 104 38.82 23.29 11.29
N ARG A 105 37.61 23.63 10.80
CA ARG A 105 37.26 23.52 9.38
C ARG A 105 38.15 24.40 8.50
N VAL A 106 38.26 25.70 8.81
CA VAL A 106 39.13 26.64 8.07
C VAL A 106 40.60 26.17 8.07
N HIS A 107 41.07 25.57 9.18
CA HIS A 107 42.42 25.01 9.24
C HIS A 107 42.58 23.74 8.38
N ALA A 108 41.60 22.85 8.38
CA ALA A 108 41.58 21.65 7.55
C ALA A 108 41.51 22.00 6.05
N ASP A 109 40.67 22.96 5.66
CA ASP A 109 40.54 23.42 4.28
C ASP A 109 41.86 24.04 3.77
N ARG A 110 42.58 24.78 4.63
CA ARG A 110 43.92 25.30 4.30
C ARG A 110 44.96 24.19 4.09
N LEU A 111 44.97 23.18 4.96
CA LEU A 111 45.87 22.03 4.82
C LEU A 111 45.53 21.17 3.59
N LEU A 112 44.24 21.07 3.24
CA LEU A 112 43.80 20.40 2.02
C LEU A 112 44.29 21.14 0.78
N ALA A 113 44.18 22.48 0.74
CA ALA A 113 44.72 23.29 -0.35
C ALA A 113 46.25 23.11 -0.50
N GLU A 114 46.98 23.13 0.62
CA GLU A 114 48.43 22.89 0.67
C GLU A 114 48.79 21.48 0.15
N ALA A 115 48.05 20.45 0.58
CA ALA A 115 48.21 19.08 0.08
C ALA A 115 47.92 18.95 -1.43
N THR A 116 46.88 19.62 -1.95
CA THR A 116 46.61 19.63 -3.40
C THR A 116 47.73 20.31 -4.18
N THR A 117 48.29 21.43 -3.70
CA THR A 117 49.39 22.10 -4.40
C THR A 117 50.68 21.28 -4.45
N GLU A 118 51.01 20.54 -3.38
CA GLU A 118 52.18 19.66 -3.36
C GLU A 118 51.97 18.41 -4.26
N ALA A 119 50.72 17.90 -4.35
CA ALA A 119 50.36 16.78 -5.21
C ALA A 119 50.39 17.18 -6.71
N ASP A 120 49.87 18.37 -7.05
CA ASP A 120 49.96 18.92 -8.41
C ASP A 120 51.42 19.12 -8.85
N ALA A 121 52.29 19.53 -7.92
CA ALA A 121 53.73 19.66 -8.16
C ALA A 121 54.42 18.30 -8.37
N LEU A 122 54.02 17.25 -7.64
CA LEU A 122 54.50 15.88 -7.89
C LEU A 122 54.06 15.39 -9.28
N ALA A 123 52.76 15.55 -9.60
CA ALA A 123 52.20 15.17 -10.90
C ALA A 123 52.77 16.01 -12.07
N ALA A 124 53.31 17.20 -11.83
CA ALA A 124 54.07 17.95 -12.82
C ALA A 124 55.45 17.32 -13.07
N LEU A 125 56.21 17.00 -12.01
CA LEU A 125 57.51 16.34 -12.12
C LEU A 125 57.42 14.99 -12.85
N GLU A 126 56.38 14.21 -12.58
CA GLU A 126 56.12 12.94 -13.27
C GLU A 126 55.79 13.14 -14.76
N ARG A 127 55.00 14.16 -15.11
CA ARG A 127 54.68 14.47 -16.52
C ARG A 127 55.88 14.98 -17.30
N ASP A 128 56.70 15.85 -16.70
CA ASP A 128 57.90 16.39 -17.34
C ASP A 128 58.93 15.28 -17.62
N ALA A 129 59.08 14.35 -16.67
CA ALA A 129 59.89 13.15 -16.84
C ALA A 129 59.40 12.22 -17.95
N LEU A 130 58.08 11.98 -17.99
CA LEU A 130 57.45 11.14 -19.00
C LEU A 130 57.54 11.78 -20.40
N ALA A 131 57.44 13.10 -20.50
CA ALA A 131 57.62 13.83 -21.75
C ALA A 131 59.05 13.70 -22.33
N GLY A 132 60.07 13.56 -21.47
CA GLY A 132 61.47 13.43 -21.90
C GLY A 132 61.85 12.10 -22.57
N ASP A 133 61.08 11.03 -22.35
CA ASP A 133 61.45 9.65 -22.74
C ASP A 133 60.49 9.04 -23.78
N GLY A 134 59.84 9.87 -24.60
CA GLY A 134 58.95 9.43 -25.67
C GLY A 134 57.63 8.78 -25.20
N SER A 135 57.32 8.77 -23.91
CA SER A 135 56.15 8.06 -23.39
C SER A 135 54.81 8.69 -23.78
N GLN A 136 54.81 9.88 -24.38
CA GLN A 136 53.61 10.49 -24.98
C GLN A 136 53.07 9.64 -26.14
N GLU A 137 53.94 9.07 -26.97
CA GLU A 137 53.52 8.18 -28.08
C GLU A 137 52.86 6.91 -27.54
N LEU A 138 53.42 6.32 -26.47
CA LEU A 138 52.83 5.17 -25.78
C LEU A 138 51.49 5.53 -25.10
N ALA A 139 51.35 6.73 -24.56
CA ALA A 139 50.10 7.20 -23.94
C ALA A 139 48.99 7.43 -24.97
N GLU A 140 49.31 8.01 -26.14
CA GLU A 140 48.34 8.15 -27.23
C GLU A 140 48.00 6.79 -27.87
N ALA A 141 48.98 5.88 -28.03
CA ALA A 141 48.72 4.51 -28.47
C ALA A 141 47.81 3.75 -27.49
N ALA A 142 48.01 3.90 -26.18
CA ALA A 142 47.14 3.32 -25.16
C ALA A 142 45.71 3.90 -25.20
N LYS A 143 45.57 5.22 -25.43
CA LYS A 143 44.25 5.84 -25.64
C LYS A 143 43.56 5.35 -26.91
N ALA A 144 44.30 5.15 -28.00
CA ALA A 144 43.77 4.59 -29.24
C ALA A 144 43.28 3.15 -29.02
N ALA A 145 44.12 2.29 -28.44
CA ALA A 145 43.76 0.91 -28.11
C ALA A 145 42.56 0.81 -27.14
N ALA A 146 42.45 1.72 -26.17
CA ALA A 146 41.30 1.78 -25.27
C ALA A 146 39.99 2.19 -25.97
N ARG A 147 40.06 3.04 -27.01
CA ARG A 147 38.90 3.37 -27.86
C ARG A 147 38.49 2.17 -28.72
N GLU A 148 39.45 1.54 -29.40
CA GLU A 148 39.20 0.33 -30.20
C GLU A 148 38.59 -0.80 -29.35
N LEU A 149 39.08 -0.99 -28.12
CA LEU A 149 38.51 -1.94 -27.17
C LEU A 149 37.06 -1.58 -26.83
N GLY A 150 36.76 -0.33 -26.49
CA GLY A 150 35.40 0.12 -26.20
C GLY A 150 34.43 -0.09 -27.38
N GLU A 151 34.86 0.21 -28.61
CA GLU A 151 34.08 -0.05 -29.83
C GLU A 151 33.82 -1.56 -30.05
N VAL A 152 34.78 -2.42 -29.70
CA VAL A 152 34.60 -3.88 -29.75
C VAL A 152 33.66 -4.37 -28.64
N GLU A 153 33.78 -3.85 -27.42
CA GLU A 153 32.90 -4.18 -26.29
C GLU A 153 31.44 -3.79 -26.58
N GLU A 154 31.19 -2.60 -27.13
CA GLU A 154 29.85 -2.17 -27.56
C GLU A 154 29.26 -3.11 -28.63
N ARG A 155 30.08 -3.55 -29.59
CA ARG A 155 29.67 -4.52 -30.62
C ARG A 155 29.37 -5.90 -30.04
N VAL A 156 30.17 -6.38 -29.09
CA VAL A 156 29.90 -7.64 -28.37
C VAL A 156 28.59 -7.53 -27.60
N ALA A 157 28.40 -6.48 -26.79
CA ALA A 157 27.16 -6.25 -26.04
C ALA A 157 25.92 -6.06 -26.93
N ALA A 158 26.06 -5.55 -28.15
CA ALA A 158 24.98 -5.54 -29.14
C ALA A 158 24.67 -6.95 -29.67
N GLN A 159 25.70 -7.73 -29.98
CA GLN A 159 25.56 -9.09 -30.50
C GLN A 159 25.02 -10.07 -29.45
N GLU A 160 25.40 -9.91 -28.18
CA GLU A 160 24.88 -10.69 -27.04
C GLU A 160 23.39 -10.42 -26.81
N ARG A 161 22.95 -9.15 -26.85
CA ARG A 161 21.51 -8.81 -26.79
C ARG A 161 20.72 -9.46 -27.92
N SER A 162 21.21 -9.37 -29.16
CA SER A 162 20.59 -10.05 -30.30
C SER A 162 20.57 -11.57 -30.14
N ASN A 163 21.61 -12.17 -29.55
CA ASN A 163 21.64 -13.60 -29.26
C ASN A 163 20.59 -13.99 -28.19
N GLN A 164 20.47 -13.21 -27.11
CA GLN A 164 19.46 -13.41 -26.06
C GLN A 164 18.04 -13.34 -26.65
N GLU A 165 17.73 -12.31 -27.46
CA GLU A 165 16.45 -12.19 -28.17
C GLU A 165 16.15 -13.41 -29.05
N LEU A 166 17.13 -13.93 -29.78
CA LEU A 166 16.97 -15.13 -30.62
C LEU A 166 16.80 -16.41 -29.78
N VAL A 167 17.46 -16.51 -28.63
CA VAL A 167 17.29 -17.64 -27.69
C VAL A 167 15.91 -17.62 -27.05
N GLU A 168 15.40 -16.44 -26.66
CA GLU A 168 14.03 -16.27 -26.15
C GLU A 168 12.97 -16.59 -27.21
N GLN A 169 13.13 -16.09 -28.43
CA GLN A 169 12.26 -16.45 -29.55
C GLN A 169 12.26 -17.96 -29.79
N ARG A 170 13.44 -18.60 -29.84
CA ARG A 170 13.57 -20.05 -29.98
C ARG A 170 12.88 -20.79 -28.82
N ALA A 171 12.94 -20.30 -27.60
CA ALA A 171 12.24 -20.89 -26.46
C ALA A 171 10.70 -20.82 -26.63
N GLN A 172 10.18 -19.68 -27.11
CA GLN A 172 8.74 -19.53 -27.42
C GLN A 172 8.29 -20.50 -28.54
N PHE A 173 9.10 -20.68 -29.58
CA PHE A 173 8.84 -21.67 -30.64
C PHE A 173 8.86 -23.12 -30.11
N VAL A 174 9.81 -23.47 -29.23
CA VAL A 174 9.88 -24.82 -28.64
C VAL A 174 8.71 -25.11 -27.69
N ALA A 175 8.21 -24.10 -26.97
CA ALA A 175 6.98 -24.20 -26.17
C ALA A 175 5.69 -24.19 -27.04
N GLY A 176 5.80 -23.79 -28.32
CA GLY A 176 4.67 -23.51 -29.20
C GLY A 176 3.79 -22.36 -28.71
N GLU A 177 4.38 -21.40 -27.98
CA GLU A 177 3.74 -20.16 -27.54
C GLU A 177 3.94 -19.01 -28.53
N ASP A 178 4.74 -19.24 -29.59
CA ASP A 178 4.89 -18.30 -30.69
C ASP A 178 3.54 -17.98 -31.38
N PRO A 179 3.43 -16.84 -32.09
CA PRO A 179 2.18 -16.43 -32.71
C PRO A 179 1.59 -17.43 -33.71
N PHE A 180 2.44 -18.16 -34.45
CA PHE A 180 1.99 -19.11 -35.47
C PHE A 180 1.49 -20.40 -34.84
N SER A 181 2.19 -20.95 -33.83
CA SER A 181 1.70 -22.10 -33.06
C SER A 181 0.40 -21.78 -32.33
N ARG A 182 0.25 -20.58 -31.75
CA ARG A 182 -1.03 -20.14 -31.17
C ARG A 182 -2.14 -20.03 -32.22
N GLN A 183 -1.85 -19.48 -33.40
CA GLN A 183 -2.82 -19.42 -34.49
C GLN A 183 -3.21 -20.81 -34.99
N ALA A 184 -2.27 -21.74 -35.14
CA ALA A 184 -2.52 -23.12 -35.53
C ALA A 184 -3.37 -23.86 -34.50
N ARG A 185 -3.02 -23.77 -33.20
CA ARG A 185 -3.83 -24.29 -32.08
C ARG A 185 -5.27 -23.73 -32.12
N ALA A 186 -5.45 -22.44 -32.36
CA ALA A 186 -6.77 -21.80 -32.46
C ALA A 186 -7.56 -22.15 -33.73
N VAL A 187 -6.92 -22.60 -34.81
CA VAL A 187 -7.60 -23.20 -35.98
C VAL A 187 -8.05 -24.62 -35.64
N LEU A 188 -7.15 -25.44 -35.11
CA LEU A 188 -7.46 -26.83 -34.71
C LEU A 188 -8.57 -26.91 -33.66
N GLN A 189 -8.53 -26.04 -32.64
CA GLN A 189 -9.58 -25.96 -31.62
C GLN A 189 -10.95 -25.68 -32.24
N ARG A 190 -11.07 -24.67 -33.13
CA ARG A 190 -12.34 -24.34 -33.78
C ARG A 190 -12.86 -25.45 -34.68
N GLN A 191 -11.96 -26.15 -35.38
CA GLN A 191 -12.33 -27.34 -36.15
C GLN A 191 -12.91 -28.41 -35.21
N ILE A 192 -12.16 -28.80 -34.19
CA ILE A 192 -12.56 -29.78 -33.17
C ILE A 192 -13.90 -29.41 -32.52
N GLU A 193 -14.11 -28.16 -32.15
CA GLU A 193 -15.39 -27.65 -31.59
C GLU A 193 -16.58 -27.87 -32.52
N SER A 194 -16.38 -27.68 -33.83
CA SER A 194 -17.43 -27.84 -34.85
C SER A 194 -17.64 -29.29 -35.34
N GLU A 195 -16.64 -30.15 -35.16
CA GLU A 195 -16.59 -31.49 -35.75
C GLU A 195 -17.51 -32.49 -35.05
N ASP A 196 -18.07 -33.44 -35.82
CA ASP A 196 -18.91 -34.48 -35.25
C ASP A 196 -18.10 -35.48 -34.40
N VAL A 197 -18.76 -36.01 -33.36
CA VAL A 197 -18.13 -36.87 -32.37
C VAL A 197 -17.74 -38.25 -32.94
N ALA A 198 -18.44 -38.74 -33.96
CA ALA A 198 -18.03 -39.97 -34.66
C ALA A 198 -16.78 -39.76 -35.51
N THR A 199 -16.69 -38.62 -36.22
CA THR A 199 -15.49 -38.24 -37.00
C THR A 199 -14.28 -38.06 -36.09
N LEU A 200 -14.44 -37.30 -35.00
CA LEU A 200 -13.35 -37.04 -34.05
C LEU A 200 -12.79 -38.32 -33.42
N ARG A 201 -13.64 -39.32 -33.13
CA ARG A 201 -13.20 -40.64 -32.68
C ARG A 201 -12.51 -41.44 -33.80
N SER A 202 -13.00 -41.36 -35.03
CA SER A 202 -12.40 -42.03 -36.19
C SER A 202 -11.01 -41.48 -36.51
N ASP A 203 -10.80 -40.18 -36.36
CA ASP A 203 -9.51 -39.56 -36.63
C ASP A 203 -8.52 -39.73 -35.47
N ALA A 204 -8.97 -39.71 -34.21
CA ALA A 204 -8.15 -40.12 -33.07
C ALA A 204 -7.64 -41.57 -33.23
N ALA A 205 -8.51 -42.52 -33.59
CA ALA A 205 -8.15 -43.92 -33.84
C ALA A 205 -7.26 -44.13 -35.10
N ARG A 206 -7.04 -43.09 -35.91
CA ARG A 206 -6.09 -43.07 -37.03
C ARG A 206 -4.75 -42.44 -36.67
N THR A 207 -4.62 -41.80 -35.51
CA THR A 207 -3.32 -41.38 -34.98
C THR A 207 -2.55 -42.61 -34.48
N GLY A 208 -1.23 -42.47 -34.36
CA GLY A 208 -0.38 -43.52 -33.79
C GLY A 208 -0.32 -43.53 -32.26
N SER A 209 -1.05 -42.63 -31.58
CA SER A 209 -0.93 -42.42 -30.13
C SER A 209 -2.21 -42.86 -29.39
N PRO A 210 -2.11 -43.75 -28.39
CA PRO A 210 -3.26 -44.11 -27.56
C PRO A 210 -3.73 -42.95 -26.65
N GLU A 211 -2.96 -41.87 -26.53
CA GLU A 211 -3.34 -40.68 -25.76
C GLU A 211 -4.47 -39.90 -26.45
N ASP A 212 -4.45 -39.85 -27.79
CA ASP A 212 -5.45 -39.12 -28.59
C ASP A 212 -6.84 -39.77 -28.46
N ASP A 213 -6.92 -41.11 -28.42
CA ASP A 213 -8.16 -41.87 -28.14
C ASP A 213 -8.75 -41.53 -26.77
N VAL A 214 -7.91 -41.35 -25.74
CA VAL A 214 -8.33 -40.99 -24.38
C VAL A 214 -8.87 -39.55 -24.35
N VAL A 215 -8.19 -38.62 -25.03
CA VAL A 215 -8.65 -37.23 -25.15
C VAL A 215 -9.98 -37.16 -25.92
N ALA A 216 -10.11 -37.89 -27.03
CA ALA A 216 -11.35 -37.98 -27.79
C ALA A 216 -12.53 -38.51 -26.96
N ALA A 217 -12.29 -39.53 -26.12
CA ALA A 217 -13.28 -40.04 -25.19
C ALA A 217 -13.69 -39.00 -24.12
N ALA A 218 -12.73 -38.22 -23.59
CA ALA A 218 -13.00 -37.16 -22.63
C ALA A 218 -13.82 -36.00 -23.24
N VAL A 219 -13.52 -35.58 -24.47
CA VAL A 219 -14.31 -34.57 -25.21
C VAL A 219 -15.75 -35.03 -25.41
N LEU A 220 -15.96 -36.30 -25.76
CA LEU A 220 -17.29 -36.91 -25.89
C LEU A 220 -18.08 -36.90 -24.57
N ASP A 221 -17.42 -37.17 -23.43
CA ASP A 221 -18.07 -37.13 -22.12
C ASP A 221 -18.45 -35.70 -21.71
N LEU A 222 -17.55 -34.73 -21.93
CA LEU A 222 -17.83 -33.32 -21.68
C LEU A 222 -19.00 -32.79 -22.51
N ARG A 223 -19.09 -33.13 -23.81
CA ARG A 223 -20.24 -32.75 -24.65
C ARG A 223 -21.55 -33.35 -24.17
N ARG A 224 -21.55 -34.63 -23.74
CA ARG A 224 -22.74 -35.27 -23.16
C ARG A 224 -23.21 -34.57 -21.88
N ARG A 225 -22.28 -34.23 -20.98
CA ARG A 225 -22.56 -33.46 -19.76
C ARG A 225 -23.13 -32.08 -20.09
N GLN A 226 -22.59 -31.40 -21.11
CA GLN A 226 -23.11 -30.11 -21.56
C GLN A 226 -24.58 -30.25 -22.02
N THR A 227 -24.90 -31.21 -22.90
CA THR A 227 -26.27 -31.42 -23.38
C THR A 227 -27.26 -31.77 -22.25
N ASP A 228 -26.84 -32.60 -21.28
CA ASP A 228 -27.65 -32.92 -20.09
C ASP A 228 -27.88 -31.68 -19.21
N LEU A 229 -26.85 -30.86 -18.99
CA LEU A 229 -26.96 -29.60 -18.24
C LEU A 229 -27.87 -28.59 -18.96
N ASP A 230 -27.76 -28.44 -20.27
CA ASP A 230 -28.62 -27.56 -21.07
C ASP A 230 -30.09 -27.99 -20.99
N GLN A 231 -30.38 -29.28 -21.09
CA GLN A 231 -31.74 -29.83 -20.93
C GLN A 231 -32.32 -29.60 -19.52
N ARG A 232 -31.50 -29.77 -18.48
CA ARG A 232 -31.89 -29.47 -17.09
C ARG A 232 -32.14 -27.98 -16.89
N LEU A 233 -31.33 -27.14 -17.51
CA LEU A 233 -31.42 -25.68 -17.41
C LEU A 233 -32.68 -25.15 -18.12
N GLU A 234 -33.01 -25.67 -19.30
CA GLU A 234 -34.30 -25.38 -19.97
C GLU A 234 -35.50 -25.88 -19.18
N THR A 235 -35.41 -27.08 -18.57
CA THR A 235 -36.46 -27.59 -17.68
C THR A 235 -36.67 -26.67 -16.47
N ALA A 236 -35.59 -26.24 -15.81
CA ALA A 236 -35.62 -25.34 -14.67
C ALA A 236 -36.13 -23.93 -15.03
N ARG A 237 -35.79 -23.40 -16.22
CA ARG A 237 -36.39 -22.17 -16.77
C ARG A 237 -37.90 -22.33 -16.93
N GLY A 238 -38.35 -23.44 -17.52
CA GLY A 238 -39.77 -23.75 -17.68
C GLY A 238 -40.51 -23.92 -16.35
N ASP A 239 -39.88 -24.49 -15.32
CA ASP A 239 -40.41 -24.56 -13.95
C ASP A 239 -40.52 -23.16 -13.32
N GLN A 240 -39.49 -22.33 -13.47
CA GLN A 240 -39.46 -20.95 -12.98
C GLN A 240 -40.58 -20.10 -13.61
N ASP A 241 -40.76 -20.17 -14.93
CA ASP A 241 -41.81 -19.42 -15.64
C ASP A 241 -43.21 -19.86 -15.18
N ARG A 242 -43.44 -21.17 -14.99
CA ARG A 242 -44.68 -21.71 -14.43
C ARG A 242 -44.93 -21.20 -13.01
N ALA A 243 -43.91 -21.18 -12.15
CA ALA A 243 -44.02 -20.64 -10.79
C ALA A 243 -44.33 -19.13 -10.79
N LEU A 244 -43.73 -18.34 -11.68
CA LEU A 244 -43.99 -16.91 -11.84
C LEU A 244 -45.39 -16.63 -12.43
N GLN A 245 -45.92 -17.50 -13.28
CA GLN A 245 -47.31 -17.43 -13.74
C GLN A 245 -48.29 -17.73 -12.59
N ALA A 246 -48.08 -18.83 -11.86
CA ALA A 246 -48.90 -19.21 -10.71
C ALA A 246 -48.92 -18.11 -9.63
N LEU A 247 -47.76 -17.50 -9.32
CA LEU A 247 -47.67 -16.37 -8.39
C LEU A 247 -48.52 -15.17 -8.84
N ARG A 248 -48.46 -14.82 -10.14
CA ARG A 248 -49.26 -13.71 -10.70
C ARG A 248 -50.76 -13.96 -10.58
N GLU A 249 -51.22 -15.18 -10.88
CA GLU A 249 -52.65 -15.50 -10.75
C GLU A 249 -53.11 -15.57 -9.28
N VAL A 250 -52.27 -16.08 -8.36
CA VAL A 250 -52.56 -16.02 -6.91
C VAL A 250 -52.61 -14.57 -6.40
N GLN A 251 -51.72 -13.69 -6.86
CA GLN A 251 -51.76 -12.26 -6.53
C GLN A 251 -53.04 -11.59 -7.08
N ARG A 252 -53.45 -11.94 -8.30
CA ARG A 252 -54.70 -11.49 -8.93
C ARG A 252 -55.93 -11.98 -8.15
N LEU A 253 -55.94 -13.23 -7.71
CA LEU A 253 -56.97 -13.79 -6.83
C LEU A 253 -57.06 -13.01 -5.52
N ARG A 254 -55.92 -12.74 -4.86
CA ARG A 254 -55.86 -11.93 -3.63
C ARG A 254 -56.38 -10.51 -3.86
N GLN A 255 -56.01 -9.86 -4.95
CA GLN A 255 -56.48 -8.51 -5.28
C GLN A 255 -58.00 -8.51 -5.49
N ARG A 256 -58.52 -9.48 -6.25
CA ARG A 256 -59.96 -9.59 -6.52
C ARG A 256 -60.78 -9.89 -5.26
N PHE A 257 -60.28 -10.78 -4.40
CA PHE A 257 -60.86 -11.10 -3.09
C PHE A 257 -61.06 -9.84 -2.23
N ARG A 258 -60.03 -9.00 -2.12
CA ARG A 258 -60.11 -7.73 -1.38
C ARG A 258 -61.02 -6.70 -2.04
N GLN A 259 -60.99 -6.58 -3.37
CA GLN A 259 -61.90 -5.70 -4.11
C GLN A 259 -63.38 -6.08 -3.94
N SER A 260 -63.68 -7.36 -3.78
CA SER A 260 -65.02 -7.86 -3.47
C SER A 260 -65.42 -7.72 -2.01
N GLY A 261 -64.56 -7.17 -1.13
CA GLY A 261 -64.83 -7.03 0.30
C GLY A 261 -64.91 -8.36 1.05
N PHE A 262 -64.32 -9.43 0.50
CA PHE A 262 -64.32 -10.75 1.14
C PHE A 262 -63.41 -10.84 2.37
N ASP A 263 -62.55 -9.82 2.59
CA ASP A 263 -61.76 -9.57 3.79
C ASP A 263 -62.51 -8.78 4.88
N ALA A 264 -63.78 -8.40 4.66
CA ALA A 264 -64.59 -7.70 5.66
C ALA A 264 -65.16 -8.65 6.75
N ASN A 265 -65.33 -8.14 7.97
CA ASN A 265 -65.78 -8.89 9.16
C ASN A 265 -67.22 -9.47 9.08
N ASN A 266 -67.95 -9.19 8.00
CA ASN A 266 -69.26 -9.76 7.69
C ASN A 266 -69.22 -10.82 6.57
N SER A 267 -68.06 -11.07 5.98
CA SER A 267 -67.82 -12.16 5.03
C SER A 267 -67.63 -13.46 5.80
N VAL A 268 -68.41 -14.49 5.45
CA VAL A 268 -68.28 -15.84 6.02
C VAL A 268 -68.13 -16.82 4.87
N PHE A 269 -67.23 -17.78 5.05
CA PHE A 269 -67.04 -18.90 4.15
C PHE A 269 -67.52 -20.17 4.87
N ASP A 270 -68.23 -21.03 4.15
CA ASP A 270 -68.57 -22.36 4.65
C ASP A 270 -67.27 -23.20 4.76
N ALA A 271 -67.19 -24.10 5.73
CA ALA A 271 -65.95 -24.79 6.12
C ALA A 271 -65.45 -25.88 5.14
N ASP A 272 -66.01 -25.96 3.94
CA ASP A 272 -65.56 -26.88 2.90
C ASP A 272 -64.24 -26.40 2.28
N ASP A 273 -63.34 -27.35 1.98
CA ASP A 273 -61.98 -27.12 1.46
C ASP A 273 -61.88 -26.39 0.10
N GLY A 274 -62.99 -25.94 -0.49
CA GLY A 274 -63.05 -25.35 -1.83
C GLY A 274 -62.09 -24.17 -2.05
N ILE A 275 -61.86 -23.33 -1.04
CA ILE A 275 -60.93 -22.18 -1.16
C ILE A 275 -59.47 -22.65 -1.15
N LEU A 276 -59.12 -23.58 -0.27
CA LEU A 276 -57.77 -24.16 -0.20
C LEU A 276 -57.47 -25.01 -1.44
N GLY A 277 -58.47 -25.74 -1.95
CA GLY A 277 -58.42 -26.44 -3.23
C GLY A 277 -58.24 -25.50 -4.41
N ALA A 278 -58.99 -24.38 -4.47
CA ALA A 278 -58.84 -23.36 -5.51
C ALA A 278 -57.46 -22.70 -5.49
N LEU A 279 -56.96 -22.30 -4.30
CA LEU A 279 -55.61 -21.77 -4.12
C LEU A 279 -54.53 -22.79 -4.47
N GLY A 280 -54.66 -24.03 -4.01
CA GLY A 280 -53.71 -25.11 -4.27
C GLY A 280 -53.73 -25.59 -5.73
N GLY A 281 -54.83 -25.42 -6.45
CA GLY A 281 -54.92 -25.64 -7.89
C GLY A 281 -54.26 -24.50 -8.68
N LEU A 282 -54.53 -23.25 -8.30
CA LEU A 282 -53.95 -22.05 -8.93
C LEU A 282 -52.42 -21.98 -8.72
N ALA A 283 -51.95 -22.28 -7.51
CA ALA A 283 -50.53 -22.32 -7.15
C ALA A 283 -49.74 -23.44 -7.87
N ARG A 284 -50.43 -24.51 -8.31
CA ARG A 284 -49.87 -25.59 -9.15
C ARG A 284 -50.11 -25.38 -10.65
N GLY A 285 -50.75 -24.27 -11.06
CA GLY A 285 -51.13 -24.01 -12.46
C GLY A 285 -52.21 -24.95 -13.02
N ALA A 286 -52.88 -25.74 -12.17
CA ALA A 286 -53.89 -26.72 -12.55
C ALA A 286 -55.31 -26.13 -12.68
N LEU A 287 -55.53 -24.92 -12.18
CA LEU A 287 -56.77 -24.16 -12.33
C LEU A 287 -56.47 -22.78 -12.91
N MET A 288 -57.34 -22.29 -13.79
CA MET A 288 -57.30 -20.90 -14.24
C MET A 288 -57.98 -19.98 -13.23
N PHE A 289 -57.60 -18.70 -13.24
CA PHE A 289 -58.15 -17.69 -12.32
C PHE A 289 -59.69 -17.61 -12.36
N GLY A 290 -60.32 -17.78 -13.53
CA GLY A 290 -61.78 -17.75 -13.66
C GLY A 290 -62.48 -18.84 -12.85
N ASP A 291 -61.97 -20.07 -12.92
CA ASP A 291 -62.52 -21.22 -12.21
C ASP A 291 -62.26 -21.13 -10.71
N ALA A 292 -61.02 -20.78 -10.33
CA ALA A 292 -60.65 -20.54 -8.94
C ALA A 292 -61.50 -19.42 -8.30
N TRP A 293 -61.75 -18.33 -9.03
CA TRP A 293 -62.63 -17.25 -8.59
C TRP A 293 -64.09 -17.69 -8.49
N SER A 294 -64.60 -18.49 -9.43
CA SER A 294 -65.96 -19.04 -9.41
C SER A 294 -66.20 -19.89 -8.16
N ILE A 295 -65.24 -20.74 -7.79
CA ILE A 295 -65.28 -21.56 -6.57
C ILE A 295 -65.30 -20.67 -5.32
N VAL A 296 -64.35 -19.75 -5.20
CA VAL A 296 -64.23 -18.83 -4.05
C VAL A 296 -65.49 -17.97 -3.89
N ASN A 297 -65.99 -17.37 -4.97
CA ASN A 297 -67.19 -16.54 -4.97
C ASN A 297 -68.47 -17.34 -4.63
N ARG A 298 -68.55 -18.63 -4.99
CA ARG A 298 -69.67 -19.51 -4.65
C ARG A 298 -69.64 -19.96 -3.18
N SER A 299 -68.45 -20.14 -2.61
CA SER A 299 -68.25 -20.50 -1.20
C SER A 299 -68.50 -19.33 -0.21
N GLN A 300 -68.67 -18.10 -0.71
CA GLN A 300 -68.81 -16.91 0.10
C GLN A 300 -70.26 -16.57 0.41
N ARG A 301 -70.53 -16.15 1.65
CA ARG A 301 -71.81 -15.56 2.06
C ARG A 301 -71.59 -14.33 2.94
N PHE A 302 -72.14 -13.19 2.53
CA PHE A 302 -72.23 -12.02 3.41
C PHE A 302 -73.30 -12.23 4.49
N ARG A 303 -72.87 -12.28 5.75
CA ARG A 303 -73.78 -12.25 6.90
C ARG A 303 -74.39 -10.85 6.98
N ARG A 304 -75.72 -10.75 6.93
CA ARG A 304 -76.42 -9.48 7.21
C ARG A 304 -76.20 -9.12 8.69
N LEU A 305 -75.30 -8.17 8.95
CA LEU A 305 -75.24 -7.49 10.24
C LEU A 305 -76.57 -6.76 10.43
N HIS A 306 -77.36 -7.21 11.39
CA HIS A 306 -78.54 -6.47 11.80
C HIS A 306 -78.07 -5.14 12.41
N GLN A 307 -78.53 -4.02 11.85
CA GLN A 307 -78.32 -2.71 12.43
C GLN A 307 -78.95 -2.71 13.83
N ARG A 308 -78.12 -2.58 14.87
CA ARG A 308 -78.60 -2.33 16.23
C ARG A 308 -78.61 -0.82 16.48
N ALA A 309 -79.79 -0.26 16.63
CA ALA A 309 -80.01 1.11 17.08
C ALA A 309 -81.34 1.19 17.85
N PRO A 310 -81.46 2.10 18.83
CA PRO A 310 -80.50 2.42 19.89
C PRO A 310 -80.95 1.80 21.23
N SER A 311 -80.12 1.87 22.27
CA SER A 311 -80.58 1.69 23.65
C SER A 311 -80.02 2.80 24.53
N ASN A 312 -80.88 3.75 24.90
CA ASN A 312 -80.57 4.81 25.85
C ASN A 312 -80.47 4.21 27.26
N GLY A 313 -79.48 4.60 28.06
CA GLY A 313 -79.34 4.12 29.44
C GLY A 313 -77.89 4.16 29.89
N ALA A 314 -77.53 5.21 30.62
CA ALA A 314 -76.18 5.58 30.97
C ALA A 314 -75.48 4.67 32.01
N GLU A 315 -74.14 4.81 32.02
CA GLU A 315 -73.21 4.67 33.16
C GLU A 315 -72.34 3.40 33.36
N ILE A 316 -71.04 3.59 33.06
CA ILE A 316 -69.85 3.32 33.89
C ILE A 316 -69.56 1.87 34.36
N ALA A 317 -68.54 1.26 33.74
CA ALA A 317 -67.33 0.63 34.36
C ALA A 317 -66.57 -0.18 33.28
N LEU A 318 -65.45 0.27 32.72
CA LEU A 318 -64.07 0.25 33.25
C LEU A 318 -63.37 -1.14 33.24
N ASN A 319 -62.47 -1.29 32.26
CA ASN A 319 -61.23 -2.11 32.24
C ASN A 319 -61.25 -3.65 32.14
N VAL A 320 -60.07 -4.15 31.71
CA VAL A 320 -59.59 -5.55 31.65
C VAL A 320 -60.18 -6.34 30.46
N LEU A 321 -59.45 -6.76 29.42
CA LEU A 321 -58.00 -6.98 29.23
C LEU A 321 -57.62 -6.86 27.73
N GLY A 322 -56.36 -6.53 27.39
CA GLY A 322 -55.75 -7.02 26.13
C GLY A 322 -55.44 -6.01 25.01
N GLY A 323 -55.12 -4.75 25.30
CA GLY A 323 -54.53 -3.86 24.30
C GLY A 323 -53.03 -4.10 24.12
N LEU A 324 -52.61 -4.67 22.97
CA LEU A 324 -51.24 -4.57 22.44
C LEU A 324 -51.21 -4.98 20.95
N LEU A 325 -50.37 -4.29 20.15
CA LEU A 325 -50.09 -4.53 18.71
C LEU A 325 -51.07 -3.97 17.67
N SER A 326 -51.34 -2.67 17.78
CA SER A 326 -51.25 -1.75 16.64
C SER A 326 -50.55 -0.47 17.15
N THR A 327 -49.71 0.27 16.41
CA THR A 327 -49.39 0.31 14.97
C THR A 327 -47.89 0.61 14.75
N ALA A 328 -47.33 0.19 13.61
CA ALA A 328 -46.01 0.66 13.13
C ALA A 328 -45.94 0.74 11.59
N ALA A 329 -46.88 1.47 11.00
CA ALA A 329 -46.75 2.14 9.72
C ALA A 329 -47.59 3.43 9.87
N SER A 330 -47.10 4.64 9.59
CA SER A 330 -46.10 5.05 8.59
C SER A 330 -45.46 6.39 8.98
N ALA A 331 -44.29 6.72 8.42
CA ALA A 331 -44.07 7.96 7.64
C ALA A 331 -42.58 8.31 7.45
N LEU A 332 -42.27 8.88 6.28
CA LEU A 332 -41.11 9.71 6.03
C LEU A 332 -41.39 11.16 6.51
N GLY A 333 -40.36 11.90 6.94
CA GLY A 333 -40.24 13.32 6.59
C GLY A 333 -40.57 14.43 7.61
N ASN A 334 -39.56 14.76 8.44
CA ASN A 334 -38.97 16.10 8.59
C ASN A 334 -39.51 17.21 9.55
N SER A 335 -38.55 17.75 10.32
CA SER A 335 -38.36 19.15 10.80
C SER A 335 -38.99 19.68 12.10
N SER A 336 -38.17 20.52 12.78
CA SER A 336 -38.37 21.26 14.04
C SER A 336 -38.46 20.42 15.33
N GLY A 337 -37.94 20.86 16.49
CA GLY A 337 -37.12 22.05 16.73
C GLY A 337 -36.95 22.44 18.21
N SER A 338 -35.90 21.92 18.86
CA SER A 338 -35.25 22.46 20.07
C SER A 338 -35.89 22.29 21.47
N PHE A 339 -35.03 22.47 22.49
CA PHE A 339 -35.22 22.66 23.94
C PHE A 339 -35.65 21.49 24.85
N GLY A 340 -34.65 20.81 25.42
CA GLY A 340 -34.15 21.16 26.77
C GLY A 340 -34.66 20.35 27.99
N GLY A 341 -33.74 19.93 28.87
CA GLY A 341 -34.07 19.49 30.25
C GLY A 341 -33.34 18.23 30.74
N SER A 342 -32.14 18.40 31.30
CA SER A 342 -31.35 17.36 32.02
C SER A 342 -31.58 17.42 33.55
N PRO A 343 -30.84 16.66 34.39
CA PRO A 343 -30.53 15.21 34.41
C PRO A 343 -31.29 14.63 35.66
N PRO A 344 -30.74 13.96 36.72
CA PRO A 344 -29.54 13.13 36.96
C PRO A 344 -29.89 11.60 36.86
N SER A 345 -29.18 10.58 37.38
CA SER A 345 -28.01 10.47 38.26
C SER A 345 -27.26 9.13 38.08
N GLY A 346 -25.94 9.12 38.31
CA GLY A 346 -25.14 7.90 38.60
C GLY A 346 -24.85 6.97 37.40
N GLY A 347 -23.61 6.64 37.04
CA GLY A 347 -22.31 7.09 37.57
C GLY A 347 -21.24 6.00 37.47
N GLY A 348 -20.10 6.34 36.84
CA GLY A 348 -18.76 5.78 37.09
C GLY A 348 -18.54 4.30 36.72
N PHE A 349 -17.38 3.84 36.24
CA PHE A 349 -16.01 4.34 36.13
C PHE A 349 -15.35 3.52 34.99
N ASP A 350 -14.13 3.70 34.50
CA ASP A 350 -13.16 4.80 34.31
C ASP A 350 -11.96 4.10 33.64
N TRP A 351 -11.33 4.70 32.62
CA TRP A 351 -9.92 4.45 32.34
C TRP A 351 -9.32 5.67 31.63
N GLY A 352 -8.89 6.64 32.44
CA GLY A 352 -8.05 7.75 32.00
C GLY A 352 -6.72 7.28 31.37
N GLY A 353 -6.19 8.09 30.45
CA GLY A 353 -4.92 7.81 29.78
C GLY A 353 -3.69 8.22 30.59
N PHE A 354 -2.50 7.94 30.04
CA PHE A 354 -1.22 8.39 30.60
C PHE A 354 -0.49 9.34 29.64
N GLY A 355 -0.17 10.54 30.16
CA GLY A 355 0.92 11.35 29.64
C GLY A 355 2.26 10.81 30.15
N GLY A 356 3.33 11.00 29.37
CA GLY A 356 4.65 10.48 29.74
C GLY A 356 5.46 11.40 30.68
N SER A 357 6.50 10.84 31.29
CA SER A 357 7.67 11.58 31.77
C SER A 357 8.87 10.65 32.03
N SER A 358 10.06 11.16 31.69
CA SER A 358 11.41 10.89 32.23
C SER A 358 11.77 9.63 33.03
N GLY A 359 12.99 9.11 32.77
CA GLY A 359 13.89 8.70 33.86
C GLY A 359 14.79 7.48 33.60
N GLY A 360 16.12 7.69 33.69
CA GLY A 360 17.14 6.62 33.82
C GLY A 360 17.50 5.86 32.53
N GLY A 361 18.76 5.54 32.23
CA GLY A 361 20.02 5.83 32.92
C GLY A 361 20.73 4.57 33.41
N GLY A 362 21.87 4.23 32.79
CA GLY A 362 22.67 3.04 33.06
C GLY A 362 22.51 1.96 31.98
N GLY A 363 23.55 1.27 31.52
CA GLY A 363 24.97 1.43 31.87
C GLY A 363 25.72 0.11 31.65
N PHE A 364 26.49 0.02 30.58
CA PHE A 364 27.35 -1.14 30.32
C PHE A 364 28.78 -0.68 30.04
N SER A 365 29.59 -0.70 31.09
CA SER A 365 31.03 -0.82 30.99
C SER A 365 31.37 -2.29 30.72
N GLY A 366 32.05 -2.57 29.61
CA GLY A 366 32.64 -3.86 29.32
C GLY A 366 33.93 -3.60 28.56
N GLY A 367 35.06 -3.67 29.28
CA GLY A 367 36.38 -3.57 28.68
C GLY A 367 37.01 -4.95 28.60
N ASP A 368 37.50 -5.29 27.42
CA ASP A 368 38.58 -6.25 27.19
C ASP A 368 39.38 -5.67 26.00
N SER A 369 40.69 -5.43 26.07
CA SER A 369 41.78 -6.29 26.55
C SER A 369 41.93 -7.53 25.65
N GLY A 370 42.97 -7.51 24.82
CA GLY A 370 43.08 -8.42 23.67
C GLY A 370 44.21 -8.02 22.74
N GLY A 371 45.43 -7.95 23.26
CA GLY A 371 46.61 -7.80 22.42
C GLY A 371 46.92 -9.13 21.72
N PHE A 372 47.23 -9.07 20.42
CA PHE A 372 47.92 -10.16 19.73
C PHE A 372 49.24 -9.65 19.19
N THR A 373 50.33 -10.19 19.72
CA THR A 373 51.63 -10.16 19.09
C THR A 373 51.70 -11.39 18.19
N THR A 374 51.94 -11.19 16.90
CA THR A 374 52.29 -12.29 16.00
C THR A 374 53.67 -11.99 15.42
N THR A 375 54.66 -12.66 15.98
CA THR A 375 55.97 -12.84 15.36
C THR A 375 55.87 -13.93 14.31
N ASP A 376 56.25 -13.63 13.07
CA ASP A 376 56.92 -14.52 12.12
C ASP A 376 57.53 -13.60 11.06
N SER A 377 58.85 -13.60 10.80
CA SER A 377 59.68 -14.70 10.27
C SER A 377 59.31 -15.08 8.84
N PHE A 378 59.72 -14.23 7.87
CA PHE A 378 60.61 -14.61 6.77
C PHE A 378 61.23 -13.36 6.11
#